data_AF-A0A842Q302-F1
#
_entry.id   AF-A0A842Q302-F1
#
_cell.length_a   1.000
_cell.length_b   1.000
_cell.length_c   1.000
_cell.angle_alpha   90.00
_cell.angle_beta   90.00
_cell.angle_gamma   90.00
#
_symmetry.space_group_name_H-M   'P 1'
#
loop_
_entity.id
_entity.type
_entity.pdbx_description
1 polymer ?
#
loop_
_entity_poly.entity_id
_entity_poly.type
_entity_poly.pdbx_seq_one_letter_code
_entity_poly.pdbx_strand_id
1 'polypeptide(L)'
;MSFFFVAILEPNKKSVSVRWQMLFAVIPFVNFWAAYRIKKLRKFLLIWIGLFGLSLLISILVPFPFSTVITLVIEIPILIYYIRKWSIEWNNKMESKYT
;
A
#
# COMPACT_ATOMS: atom_id res chain seq x y z
N MET A 1 -15.75 11.74 21.51
CA MET A 1 -16.08 10.60 20.62
C MET A 1 -14.91 10.15 19.70
N SER A 2 -13.64 10.37 20.06
CA SER A 2 -12.50 10.00 19.20
C SER A 2 -11.90 8.62 19.52
N PHE A 3 -11.92 8.19 20.79
CA PHE A 3 -11.24 6.97 21.24
C PHE A 3 -11.94 5.65 20.88
N PHE A 4 -13.27 5.65 20.73
CA PHE A 4 -14.03 4.41 20.52
C PHE A 4 -13.85 3.85 19.11
N PHE A 5 -13.74 4.71 18.09
CA PHE A 5 -13.47 4.29 16.71
C PHE A 5 -12.05 3.75 16.51
N VAL A 6 -11.07 4.22 17.30
CA VAL A 6 -9.68 3.77 17.21
C VAL A 6 -9.50 2.34 17.75
N ALA A 7 -10.26 1.97 18.78
CA ALA A 7 -10.15 0.65 19.43
C ALA A 7 -10.75 -0.51 18.60
N ILE A 8 -11.86 -0.26 17.88
CA ILE A 8 -12.50 -1.26 16.99
C ILE A 8 -11.62 -1.57 15.76
N LEU A 9 -10.70 -0.66 15.47
CA LEU A 9 -9.89 -0.58 14.27
C LEU A 9 -8.44 -1.00 14.50
N GLU A 10 -8.03 -1.36 15.72
CA GLU A 10 -6.66 -1.82 15.93
C GLU A 10 -6.40 -3.13 15.17
N PRO A 11 -5.53 -3.14 14.14
CA PRO A 11 -5.20 -4.38 13.46
C PRO A 11 -4.55 -5.31 14.47
N ASN A 12 -5.01 -6.56 14.50
CA ASN A 12 -4.47 -7.61 15.34
C ASN A 12 -2.93 -7.61 15.22
N LYS A 13 -2.21 -7.53 16.35
CA LYS A 13 -0.73 -7.39 16.42
C LYS A 13 -0.02 -8.69 16.04
N LYS A 14 -0.40 -9.28 14.91
CA LYS A 14 0.16 -10.51 14.37
C LYS A 14 1.04 -10.18 13.17
N SER A 15 2.02 -11.04 12.92
CA SER A 15 2.78 -11.04 11.68
C SER A 15 1.84 -11.23 10.49
N VAL A 16 2.17 -10.60 9.38
CA VAL A 16 1.41 -10.67 8.13
C VAL A 16 2.18 -11.49 7.11
N SER A 17 1.47 -12.27 6.31
CA SER A 17 2.08 -13.01 5.21
C SER A 17 2.44 -12.05 4.07
N VAL A 18 3.73 -11.91 3.77
CA VAL A 18 4.25 -10.97 2.76
C VAL A 18 3.70 -11.29 1.37
N ARG A 19 3.55 -12.58 1.03
CA ARG A 19 2.99 -13.01 -0.27
C ARG A 19 1.57 -12.52 -0.48
N TRP A 20 0.71 -12.64 0.54
CA TRP A 20 -0.67 -12.15 0.47
C TRP A 20 -0.74 -10.62 0.44
N GLN A 21 0.13 -9.93 1.19
CA GLN A 21 0.24 -8.47 1.14
C GLN A 21 0.63 -7.97 -0.25
N MET A 22 1.54 -8.66 -0.95
CA MET A 22 1.88 -8.32 -2.34
C MET A 22 0.70 -8.54 -3.29
N LEU A 23 -0.02 -9.65 -3.17
CA LEU A 23 -1.23 -9.91 -3.98
C LEU A 23 -2.29 -8.82 -3.74
N PHE A 24 -2.52 -8.46 -2.49
CA PHE A 24 -3.49 -7.44 -2.10
C PHE A 24 -3.11 -6.02 -2.54
N ALA A 25 -1.83 -5.72 -2.71
CA ALA A 25 -1.41 -4.39 -3.17
C ALA A 25 -1.74 -4.11 -4.64
N VAL A 26 -1.92 -5.16 -5.45
CA VAL A 26 -2.29 -5.03 -6.87
C VAL A 26 -3.81 -4.84 -7.03
N ILE A 27 -4.60 -5.33 -6.07
CA ILE A 27 -6.06 -5.22 -6.13
C ILE A 27 -6.49 -3.83 -5.62
N PRO A 28 -7.21 -3.03 -6.44
CA PRO A 28 -7.74 -1.74 -6.01
C PRO A 28 -8.59 -1.87 -4.75
N PHE A 29 -8.57 -0.86 -3.89
CA PHE A 29 -9.26 -0.81 -2.58
C PHE A 29 -8.70 -1.77 -1.52
N VAL A 30 -8.36 -3.00 -1.88
CA VAL A 30 -7.73 -3.98 -0.98
C VAL A 30 -6.30 -3.55 -0.61
N ASN A 31 -5.62 -2.84 -1.50
CA ASN A 31 -4.31 -2.24 -1.25
C ASN A 31 -4.30 -1.27 -0.05
N PHE A 32 -5.37 -0.49 0.16
CA PHE A 32 -5.51 0.36 1.34
C PHE A 32 -5.70 -0.45 2.61
N TRP A 33 -6.48 -1.54 2.56
CA TRP A 33 -6.65 -2.45 3.68
C TRP A 33 -5.34 -3.16 4.05
N ALA A 34 -4.58 -3.59 3.05
CA ALA A 34 -3.23 -4.15 3.21
C ALA A 34 -2.29 -3.18 3.94
N ALA A 35 -2.23 -1.92 3.48
CA ALA A 35 -1.44 -0.86 4.10
C ALA A 35 -1.91 -0.47 5.51
N TYR A 36 -3.22 -0.54 5.74
CA TYR A 36 -3.84 -0.30 7.03
C TYR A 36 -3.44 -1.35 8.07
N ARG A 37 -3.43 -2.64 7.71
CA ARG A 37 -3.04 -3.73 8.61
C ARG A 37 -1.63 -3.58 9.18
N ILE A 38 -0.72 -2.97 8.43
CA ILE A 38 0.67 -2.73 8.84
C ILE A 38 0.91 -1.32 9.38
N LYS A 39 -0.16 -0.57 9.71
CA LYS A 39 -0.14 0.82 10.21
C LYS A 39 0.67 1.79 9.31
N LYS A 40 0.73 1.55 7.99
CA LYS A 40 1.43 2.41 7.01
C LYS A 40 0.50 3.17 6.08
N LEU A 41 -0.81 3.16 6.36
CA LEU A 41 -1.84 3.80 5.54
C LEU A 41 -1.51 5.26 5.17
N ARG A 42 -1.03 6.09 6.11
CA ARG A 42 -0.65 7.49 5.82
C ARG A 42 0.46 7.59 4.77
N LYS A 43 1.50 6.77 4.87
CA LYS A 43 2.60 6.77 3.89
C LYS A 43 2.14 6.22 2.55
N PHE A 44 1.29 5.20 2.57
CA PHE A 44 0.69 4.65 1.37
C PHE A 44 -0.18 5.68 0.63
N LEU A 45 -1.01 6.44 1.36
CA LEU A 45 -1.81 7.52 0.78
C LEU A 45 -0.96 8.60 0.11
N LEU A 46 0.17 8.99 0.71
CA LEU A 46 1.09 9.94 0.09
C LEU A 46 1.67 9.42 -1.22
N ILE A 47 2.09 8.15 -1.27
CA ILE A 47 2.57 7.52 -2.50
C ILE A 47 1.44 7.46 -3.53
N TRP A 48 0.23 7.08 -3.12
CA TRP A 48 -0.92 6.95 -4.01
C TRP A 48 -1.31 8.29 -4.64
N ILE A 49 -1.35 9.37 -3.87
CA ILE A 49 -1.59 10.73 -4.39
C ILE A 49 -0.47 11.14 -5.36
N GLY A 50 0.79 10.84 -5.04
CA GLY A 50 1.92 11.14 -5.92
C GLY A 50 1.87 10.40 -7.25
N LEU A 51 1.54 9.10 -7.22
CA LEU A 51 1.36 8.28 -8.42
C LEU A 51 0.16 8.75 -9.25
N PHE A 52 -0.96 9.08 -8.60
CA PHE A 52 -2.13 9.64 -9.28
C PHE A 52 -1.78 10.95 -10.01
N GLY A 53 -1.06 11.86 -9.37
CA GLY A 53 -0.57 13.09 -10.01
C GLY A 53 0.34 12.80 -11.21
N LEU A 54 1.25 11.82 -11.09
CA LEU A 54 2.10 11.39 -12.19
C LEU A 54 1.29 10.79 -13.36
N SER A 55 0.26 9.99 -13.07
CA SER A 55 -0.64 9.41 -14.07
C SER A 55 -1.39 10.49 -14.85
N LEU A 56 -1.85 11.55 -14.18
CA LEU A 56 -2.48 12.70 -14.84
C LEU A 56 -1.51 13.40 -15.80
N LEU A 57 -0.26 13.63 -15.38
CA LEU A 57 0.76 14.23 -16.24
C LEU A 57 1.05 13.37 -17.47
N ILE A 58 1.20 12.06 -17.31
CA ILE A 58 1.40 11.13 -18.43
C ILE A 58 0.22 11.17 -19.39
N SER A 59 -1.01 11.23 -18.87
CA SER A 59 -2.24 11.24 -19.68
C SER A 59 -2.42 12.52 -20.51
N ILE A 60 -1.84 13.64 -20.07
CA ILE A 60 -1.82 14.89 -20.84
C ILE A 60 -0.82 14.80 -22.00
N LEU A 61 0.31 14.13 -21.79
CA LEU A 61 1.42 14.07 -22.75
C LEU A 61 1.32 12.92 -23.74
N VAL A 62 0.69 11.82 -23.34
CA VAL A 62 0.65 10.56 -24.10
C VAL A 62 -0.80 10.17 -24.37
N PRO A 63 -1.17 9.91 -25.64
CA PRO A 63 -2.53 9.52 -25.98
C PRO A 63 -2.86 8.10 -25.49
N PHE A 64 -4.14 7.88 -25.23
CA PHE A 64 -4.68 6.55 -24.97
C PHE A 64 -4.47 5.62 -26.19
N PRO A 65 -4.11 4.33 -26.01
CA PRO A 65 -3.98 3.59 -24.74
C PRO A 65 -2.56 3.58 -24.14
N PHE A 66 -1.58 4.20 -24.80
CA PHE A 66 -0.17 4.11 -24.39
C PHE A 66 0.09 4.72 -23.00
N SER A 67 -0.59 5.82 -22.66
CA SER A 67 -0.53 6.42 -21.33
C SER A 67 -0.89 5.44 -20.23
N THR A 68 -2.00 4.70 -20.39
CA THR A 68 -2.46 3.71 -19.42
C THR A 68 -1.46 2.57 -19.24
N VAL A 69 -0.87 2.07 -20.32
CA VAL A 69 0.14 1.00 -20.24
C VAL A 69 1.38 1.49 -19.48
N ILE A 70 1.88 2.68 -19.80
CA ILE A 70 3.04 3.28 -19.12
C ILE A 70 2.75 3.46 -17.63
N THR A 71 1.58 4.00 -17.28
CA THR A 71 1.16 4.17 -15.88
C THR A 71 1.17 2.83 -15.14
N LEU A 72 0.56 1.78 -15.68
CA LEU A 72 0.50 0.47 -15.01
C LEU A 72 1.88 -0.16 -14.80
N VAL A 73 2.78 -0.05 -15.79
CA VAL A 73 4.16 -0.57 -15.69
C VAL A 73 4.96 0.16 -14.61
N ILE A 74 4.64 1.42 -14.32
CA ILE A 74 5.32 2.20 -13.27
C ILE A 74 4.66 1.96 -11.90
N GLU A 75 3.35 2.09 -11.81
CA GLU A 75 2.63 2.07 -10.53
C GLU A 75 2.66 0.70 -9.85
N ILE A 76 2.41 -0.38 -10.59
CA ILE A 76 2.31 -1.73 -10.00
C ILE A 76 3.63 -2.13 -9.30
N PRO A 77 4.81 -2.03 -9.93
CA PRO A 77 6.07 -2.37 -9.26
C PRO A 77 6.35 -1.51 -8.02
N ILE A 78 6.02 -0.20 -8.08
CA ILE A 78 6.21 0.70 -6.95
C ILE A 78 5.35 0.27 -5.76
N LEU A 79 4.06 0.00 -5.99
CA LEU A 79 3.14 -0.44 -4.93
C LEU A 79 3.59 -1.78 -4.32
N ILE A 80 3.99 -2.75 -5.15
CA ILE A 80 4.51 -4.05 -4.71
C ILE A 80 5.78 -3.87 -3.87
N TYR A 81 6.71 -3.02 -4.33
CA TYR A 81 7.96 -2.77 -3.61
C TYR A 81 7.70 -2.23 -2.20
N TYR A 82 6.87 -1.18 -2.08
CA TYR A 82 6.60 -0.56 -0.78
C TYR A 82 5.81 -1.47 0.15
N ILE A 83 4.78 -2.19 -0.35
CA ILE A 83 4.02 -3.10 0.51
C ILE A 83 4.90 -4.24 1.02
N ARG A 84 5.79 -4.78 0.17
CA ARG A 84 6.71 -5.86 0.54
C ARG A 84 7.67 -5.36 1.61
N LYS A 85 8.33 -4.23 1.36
CA LYS A 85 9.26 -3.61 2.31
C LYS A 85 8.61 -3.39 3.67
N TRP A 86 7.43 -2.77 3.70
CA TRP A 86 6.76 -2.46 4.96
C TRP A 86 6.18 -3.69 5.66
N SER A 87 5.77 -4.72 4.93
CA SER A 87 5.31 -5.98 5.52
C SER A 87 6.45 -6.72 6.22
N ILE A 88 7.65 -6.72 5.64
CA ILE A 88 8.86 -7.28 6.27
C ILE A 88 9.22 -6.48 7.53
N GLU A 89 9.27 -5.14 7.43
CA GLU A 89 9.52 -4.27 8.58
C GLU A 89 8.52 -4.50 9.72
N TRP A 90 7.25 -4.75 9.39
CA TRP A 90 6.21 -5.04 10.37
C TRP A 90 6.43 -6.40 11.05
N ASN A 91 6.74 -7.44 10.29
CA ASN A 91 6.97 -8.78 10.82
C ASN A 91 8.17 -8.81 11.77
N ASN A 92 9.27 -8.18 11.40
CA ASN A 92 10.47 -8.10 12.24
C ASN A 92 10.18 -7.39 13.57
N LYS A 93 9.35 -6.33 13.55
CA LYS A 93 8.91 -5.63 14.77
C LYS A 93 8.00 -6.47 15.66
N MET A 94 7.23 -7.39 15.07
CA MET A 94 6.39 -8.29 15.85
C MET A 94 7.23 -9.39 16.47
N GLU A 95 8.14 -10.02 15.71
CA GLU A 95 9.06 -11.04 16.21
C GLU A 95 9.93 -10.53 17.37
N SER A 96 10.50 -9.33 17.25
CA SER A 96 11.31 -8.71 18.31
C SER A 96 10.52 -8.35 19.58
N LYS A 97 9.18 -8.40 19.55
CA LYS A 97 8.34 -8.08 20.70
C LYS A 97 7.95 -9.31 21.52
N TYR A 98 8.08 -10.49 20.93
CA TYR A 98 7.77 -11.78 21.55
C TYR A 98 9.03 -12.61 21.86
N THR A 99 10.22 -12.07 21.56
CA THR A 99 11.53 -12.56 22.01
C THR A 99 11.95 -11.76 23.24
#